data_AF-A0A7J6VKK3-F1
#
_entry.id   AF-A0A7J6VKK3-F1
#
_cell.length_a   1.000
_cell.length_b   1.000
_cell.length_c   1.000
_cell.angle_alpha   90.00
_cell.angle_beta   90.00
_cell.angle_gamma   90.00
#
_symmetry.space_group_name_H-M   'P 1'
#
loop_
_entity.id
_entity.type
_entity.pdbx_description
1 polymer ?
#
loop_
_entity_poly.entity_id
_entity_poly.type
_entity_poly.pdbx_seq_one_letter_code
_entity_poly.pdbx_strand_id
1 'polypeptide(L)'
;GFAIPKESQEKVAKFSFHGQPAELKHGSVVIAAITSCTNTSNPSVMLGAGLVAKKACDLGLQVKPWIKTSLAPGSGVVTKYLLKSGLQKYLNEQGFNIVGYGCTTCIGNSGDLDESVATAVTENDVVAAAVLSGNRNFEGRVHPLTRANYLASPPLVVAYALAGTYGYASHCLGSESMVKHSLVVPV
;
A
#
# COMPACT_ATOMS: atom_id res chain seq x y z
N GLY A 1 18.33 9.48 -0.72
CA GLY A 1 17.67 9.32 0.59
C GLY A 1 17.87 7.90 1.06
N PHE A 2 17.92 7.66 2.37
CA PHE A 2 18.16 6.36 3.03
C PHE A 2 19.59 5.83 3.11
N ALA A 3 20.59 6.56 2.58
CA ALA A 3 22.02 6.25 2.69
C ALA A 3 22.43 4.81 2.25
N ILE A 4 21.72 4.25 1.27
CA ILE A 4 22.01 2.91 0.73
C ILE A 4 23.24 2.99 -0.18
N PRO A 5 24.32 2.22 0.07
CA PRO A 5 25.48 2.13 -0.81
C PRO A 5 25.08 1.70 -2.23
N LYS A 6 25.76 2.21 -3.27
CA LYS A 6 25.37 1.95 -4.68
C LYS A 6 25.33 0.46 -5.01
N GLU A 7 26.30 -0.28 -4.48
CA GLU A 7 26.43 -1.73 -4.63
C GLU A 7 25.25 -2.52 -4.03
N SER A 8 24.52 -1.93 -3.08
CA SER A 8 23.40 -2.58 -2.39
C SER A 8 22.03 -2.16 -2.93
N GLN A 9 21.96 -1.17 -3.84
CA GLN A 9 20.67 -0.64 -4.32
C GLN A 9 19.83 -1.67 -5.08
N GLU A 10 20.49 -2.62 -5.76
CA GLU A 10 19.82 -3.69 -6.52
C GLU A 10 19.61 -4.98 -5.71
N LYS A 11 19.89 -4.96 -4.40
CA LYS A 11 19.75 -6.14 -3.54
C LYS A 11 18.32 -6.69 -3.59
N VAL A 12 18.23 -8.01 -3.76
CA VAL A 12 16.98 -8.76 -3.74
C VAL A 12 17.00 -9.73 -2.56
N ALA A 13 16.12 -9.52 -1.60
CA ALA A 13 15.87 -10.42 -0.49
C ALA A 13 14.82 -11.45 -0.92
N LYS A 14 15.24 -12.71 -1.07
CA LYS A 14 14.34 -13.83 -1.38
C LYS A 14 13.84 -14.44 -0.07
N PHE A 15 12.56 -14.76 0.01
CA PHE A 15 11.94 -15.37 1.18
C PHE A 15 10.79 -16.31 0.77
N SER A 16 10.32 -17.12 1.71
CA SER A 16 9.15 -17.99 1.52
C SER A 16 7.97 -17.39 2.27
N PHE A 17 6.94 -16.98 1.56
CA PHE A 17 5.68 -16.50 2.12
C PHE A 17 4.66 -17.64 2.09
N HIS A 18 4.38 -18.26 3.24
CA HIS A 18 3.49 -19.43 3.36
C HIS A 18 3.77 -20.54 2.33
N GLY A 19 5.05 -20.84 2.07
CA GLY A 19 5.48 -21.89 1.13
C GLY A 19 5.59 -21.44 -0.33
N GLN A 20 5.28 -20.18 -0.64
CA GLN A 20 5.45 -19.60 -1.98
C GLN A 20 6.71 -18.73 -2.03
N PRO A 21 7.53 -18.83 -3.10
CA PRO A 21 8.70 -17.97 -3.26
C PRO A 21 8.27 -16.52 -3.46
N ALA A 22 8.92 -15.61 -2.75
CA ALA A 22 8.66 -14.18 -2.81
C ALA A 22 9.98 -13.38 -2.76
N GLU A 23 9.92 -12.14 -3.24
CA GLU A 23 11.08 -11.25 -3.32
C GLU A 23 10.73 -9.86 -2.81
N LEU A 24 11.64 -9.30 -2.00
CA LEU A 24 11.64 -7.90 -1.59
C LEU A 24 12.91 -7.23 -2.10
N LYS A 25 12.76 -5.98 -2.52
CA LYS A 25 13.82 -5.04 -2.90
C LYS A 25 13.63 -3.75 -2.12
N HIS A 26 14.65 -2.90 -2.10
CA HIS A 26 14.48 -1.53 -1.61
C HIS A 26 13.31 -0.85 -2.32
N GLY A 27 12.43 -0.19 -1.55
CA GLY A 27 11.20 0.43 -2.05
C GLY A 27 10.01 -0.52 -2.22
N SER A 28 10.16 -1.82 -1.94
CA SER A 28 9.01 -2.74 -1.98
C SER A 28 7.94 -2.32 -0.99
N VAL A 29 6.70 -2.25 -1.46
CA VAL A 29 5.55 -1.90 -0.62
C VAL A 29 5.21 -3.12 0.22
N VAL A 30 5.22 -2.98 1.54
CA VAL A 30 4.81 -4.02 2.50
C VAL A 30 3.55 -3.64 3.28
N ILE A 31 3.19 -2.35 3.28
CA ILE A 31 1.94 -1.84 3.87
C ILE A 31 1.27 -0.92 2.86
N ALA A 32 -0.03 -1.14 2.63
CA ALA A 32 -0.87 -0.27 1.82
C ALA A 32 -2.20 -0.01 2.56
N ALA A 33 -2.36 1.19 3.12
CA ALA A 33 -3.47 1.50 4.01
C ALA A 33 -4.34 2.65 3.50
N ILE A 34 -5.60 2.36 3.18
CA ILE A 34 -6.62 3.39 3.01
C ILE A 34 -7.15 3.73 4.40
N THR A 35 -6.67 4.85 4.94
CA THR A 35 -6.91 5.29 6.32
C THR A 35 -7.13 6.82 6.36
N SER A 36 -7.20 7.39 7.57
CA SER A 36 -7.41 8.81 7.87
C SER A 36 -8.82 9.34 7.62
N CYS A 37 -9.30 10.18 8.54
CA CYS A 37 -10.54 10.93 8.42
C CYS A 37 -10.50 11.95 7.26
N THR A 38 -9.34 12.49 6.89
CA THR A 38 -9.23 13.49 5.81
C THR A 38 -9.56 12.90 4.45
N ASN A 39 -8.99 11.74 4.10
CA ASN A 39 -9.20 11.14 2.78
C ASN A 39 -10.45 10.26 2.73
N THR A 40 -10.77 9.53 3.80
CA THR A 40 -11.97 8.67 3.81
C THR A 40 -13.28 9.45 3.88
N SER A 41 -13.27 10.71 4.31
CA SER A 41 -14.45 11.59 4.28
C SER A 41 -14.79 12.13 2.89
N ASN A 42 -13.90 11.98 1.90
CA ASN A 42 -14.11 12.42 0.53
C ASN A 42 -14.64 11.25 -0.34
N PRO A 43 -15.93 11.24 -0.72
CA PRO A 43 -16.51 10.14 -1.50
C PRO A 43 -15.87 9.97 -2.88
N SER A 44 -15.41 11.06 -3.51
CA SER A 44 -14.85 11.03 -4.87
C SER A 44 -13.59 10.17 -4.92
N VAL A 45 -12.67 10.34 -3.97
CA VAL A 45 -11.42 9.55 -3.95
C VAL A 45 -11.64 8.12 -3.47
N MET A 46 -12.61 7.88 -2.59
CA MET A 46 -12.96 6.54 -2.12
C MET A 46 -13.65 5.71 -3.20
N LEU A 47 -14.60 6.31 -3.95
CA LEU A 47 -15.18 5.68 -5.13
C LEU A 47 -14.12 5.48 -6.22
N GLY A 48 -13.22 6.45 -6.41
CA GLY A 48 -12.06 6.31 -7.29
C GLY A 48 -11.19 5.11 -6.95
N ALA A 49 -10.91 4.86 -5.67
CA ALA A 49 -10.15 3.69 -5.23
C ALA A 49 -10.90 2.38 -5.55
N GLY A 50 -12.21 2.36 -5.33
CA GLY A 50 -13.06 1.24 -5.72
C GLY A 50 -13.04 0.98 -7.24
N LEU A 51 -13.03 2.03 -8.06
CA LEU A 51 -12.95 1.91 -9.52
C LEU A 51 -11.58 1.40 -10.00
N VAL A 52 -10.49 1.83 -9.36
CA VAL A 52 -9.15 1.28 -9.61
C VAL A 52 -9.10 -0.21 -9.26
N ALA A 53 -9.61 -0.59 -8.08
CA ALA A 53 -9.69 -1.99 -7.67
C ALA A 53 -10.53 -2.83 -8.63
N LYS A 54 -11.70 -2.31 -9.05
CA LYS A 54 -12.53 -2.95 -10.08
C LYS A 54 -11.75 -3.16 -11.37
N LYS A 55 -11.08 -2.13 -11.88
CA LYS A 55 -10.31 -2.23 -13.13
C LYS A 55 -9.17 -3.23 -13.01
N ALA A 56 -8.52 -3.32 -11.84
CA ALA A 56 -7.49 -4.30 -11.57
C ALA A 56 -8.05 -5.73 -11.63
N CYS A 57 -9.20 -5.99 -10.97
CA CYS A 57 -9.88 -7.29 -11.06
C CYS A 57 -10.29 -7.64 -12.50
N ASP A 58 -10.86 -6.68 -13.24
CA ASP A 58 -11.25 -6.84 -14.65
C ASP A 58 -10.03 -7.19 -15.55
N LEU A 59 -8.82 -6.79 -15.14
CA LEU A 59 -7.56 -7.09 -15.83
C LEU A 59 -6.84 -8.35 -15.28
N GLY A 60 -7.41 -9.03 -14.29
CA GLY A 60 -6.78 -10.19 -13.63
C GLY A 60 -5.57 -9.82 -12.75
N LEU A 61 -5.41 -8.54 -12.40
CA LEU A 61 -4.35 -8.07 -11.51
C LEU A 61 -4.74 -8.30 -10.05
N GLN A 62 -3.76 -8.70 -9.25
CA GLN A 62 -3.94 -8.96 -7.82
C GLN A 62 -2.78 -8.35 -7.02
N VAL A 63 -3.09 -7.80 -5.86
CA VAL A 63 -2.09 -7.36 -4.89
C VAL A 63 -1.28 -8.58 -4.43
N LYS A 64 0.04 -8.41 -4.30
CA LYS A 64 0.93 -9.46 -3.79
C LYS A 64 0.52 -9.86 -2.37
N PRO A 65 0.48 -11.16 -2.04
CA PRO A 65 -0.16 -11.63 -0.80
C PRO A 65 0.58 -11.23 0.49
N TRP A 66 1.87 -10.89 0.38
CA TRP A 66 2.67 -10.42 1.51
C TRP A 66 2.52 -8.92 1.81
N ILE A 67 1.72 -8.18 1.02
CA ILE A 67 1.44 -6.76 1.25
C ILE A 67 0.27 -6.66 2.22
N LYS A 68 0.50 -6.03 3.38
CA LYS A 68 -0.54 -5.77 4.36
C LYS A 68 -1.44 -4.63 3.89
N THR A 69 -2.57 -5.00 3.31
CA THR A 69 -3.61 -4.07 2.86
C THR A 69 -4.65 -3.83 3.97
N SER A 70 -5.17 -2.61 4.05
CA SER A 70 -6.24 -2.30 5.00
C SER A 70 -7.12 -1.14 4.54
N LEU A 71 -8.41 -1.22 4.88
CA LEU A 71 -9.37 -0.12 4.75
C LEU A 71 -9.93 0.23 6.12
N ALA A 72 -9.67 1.45 6.59
CA ALA A 72 -10.18 1.97 7.85
C ALA A 72 -10.97 3.26 7.63
N PRO A 73 -12.28 3.17 7.37
CA PRO A 73 -13.11 4.34 7.13
C PRO A 73 -13.29 5.19 8.40
N GLY A 74 -13.35 6.52 8.24
CA GLY A 74 -13.67 7.42 9.36
C GLY A 74 -15.12 7.33 9.84
N SER A 75 -16.03 6.78 9.02
CA SER A 75 -17.44 6.58 9.40
C SER A 75 -18.10 5.45 8.61
N GLY A 76 -19.22 4.93 9.14
CA GLY A 76 -20.03 3.93 8.45
C GLY A 76 -20.72 4.43 7.17
N VAL A 77 -20.76 5.75 6.93
CA VAL A 77 -21.30 6.31 5.68
C VAL A 77 -20.46 5.88 4.48
N VAL A 78 -19.15 5.78 4.66
CA VAL A 78 -18.21 5.32 3.63
C VAL A 78 -18.53 3.91 3.18
N THR A 79 -18.65 2.99 4.14
CA THR A 79 -19.04 1.61 3.90
C THR A 79 -20.38 1.52 3.18
N LYS A 80 -21.37 2.32 3.58
CA LYS A 80 -22.70 2.33 2.95
C LYS A 80 -22.65 2.67 1.46
N TYR A 81 -21.93 3.72 1.05
CA TYR A 81 -21.87 4.05 -0.38
C TYR A 81 -20.98 3.10 -1.19
N LEU A 82 -19.93 2.53 -0.59
CA LEU A 82 -19.08 1.52 -1.25
C LEU A 82 -19.82 0.20 -1.49
N LEU A 83 -20.68 -0.20 -0.54
CA LEU A 83 -21.55 -1.36 -0.70
C LEU A 83 -22.65 -1.09 -1.73
N LYS A 84 -23.32 0.07 -1.66
CA LYS A 84 -24.38 0.44 -2.62
C LYS A 84 -23.88 0.57 -4.06
N SER A 85 -22.65 1.05 -4.27
CA SER A 85 -22.04 1.09 -5.61
C SER A 85 -21.53 -0.26 -6.10
N GLY A 86 -21.51 -1.28 -5.23
CA GLY A 86 -20.94 -2.58 -5.53
C GLY A 86 -19.41 -2.58 -5.65
N LEU A 87 -18.73 -1.51 -5.20
CA LEU A 87 -17.27 -1.38 -5.30
C LEU A 87 -16.53 -2.02 -4.13
N GLN A 88 -17.18 -2.16 -2.96
CA GLN A 88 -16.56 -2.79 -1.79
C GLN A 88 -16.02 -4.21 -2.07
N LYS A 89 -16.72 -4.99 -2.91
CA LYS A 89 -16.29 -6.35 -3.24
C LYS A 89 -14.93 -6.38 -3.95
N TYR A 90 -14.68 -5.44 -4.87
CA TYR A 90 -13.40 -5.37 -5.58
C TYR A 90 -12.27 -4.88 -4.66
N LEU A 91 -12.58 -3.97 -3.72
CA LEU A 91 -11.62 -3.59 -2.68
C LEU A 91 -11.26 -4.81 -1.81
N ASN A 92 -12.25 -5.61 -1.40
CA ASN A 92 -12.00 -6.82 -0.62
C ASN A 92 -11.18 -7.86 -1.41
N GLU A 93 -11.45 -8.06 -2.70
CA GLU A 93 -10.68 -8.96 -3.58
C GLU A 93 -9.20 -8.55 -3.64
N GLN A 94 -8.91 -7.24 -3.63
CA GLN A 94 -7.54 -6.70 -3.57
C GLN A 94 -6.97 -6.63 -2.14
N GLY A 95 -7.66 -7.22 -1.15
CA GLY A 95 -7.24 -7.29 0.25
C GLY A 95 -7.63 -6.08 1.12
N PHE A 96 -8.19 -5.02 0.56
CA PHE A 96 -8.64 -3.82 1.27
C PHE A 96 -9.97 -4.04 2.02
N ASN A 97 -9.98 -5.01 2.91
CA ASN A 97 -11.08 -5.31 3.81
C ASN A 97 -11.24 -4.22 4.87
N ILE A 98 -12.48 -4.00 5.31
CA ILE A 98 -12.75 -3.07 6.41
C ILE A 98 -12.22 -3.69 7.70
N VAL A 99 -11.15 -3.10 8.24
CA VAL A 99 -10.50 -3.59 9.47
C VAL A 99 -11.03 -2.88 10.73
N GLY A 100 -11.77 -1.79 10.57
CA GLY A 100 -12.36 -1.04 11.66
C GLY A 100 -12.67 0.40 11.28
N TYR A 101 -13.37 1.11 12.18
CA TYR A 101 -13.69 2.53 12.02
C TYR A 101 -12.85 3.35 12.99
N GLY A 102 -11.88 4.10 12.48
CA GLY A 102 -10.98 4.89 13.32
C GLY A 102 -9.60 5.13 12.70
N CYS A 103 -8.69 5.68 13.50
CA CYS A 103 -7.41 6.17 13.00
C CYS A 103 -6.42 5.08 12.54
N THR A 104 -6.44 3.89 13.15
CA THR A 104 -5.65 2.70 12.73
C THR A 104 -4.19 3.04 12.30
N THR A 105 -3.79 2.67 11.09
CA THR A 105 -2.47 2.92 10.51
C THR A 105 -2.07 4.40 10.50
N CYS A 106 -3.02 5.34 10.41
CA CYS A 106 -2.74 6.79 10.43
C CYS A 106 -2.07 7.24 11.74
N ILE A 107 -2.27 6.50 12.84
CA ILE A 107 -1.63 6.75 14.13
C ILE A 107 -0.59 5.69 14.53
N GLY A 108 -0.11 4.90 13.57
CA GLY A 108 0.87 3.84 13.84
C GLY A 108 0.28 2.52 14.34
N ASN A 109 -1.05 2.42 14.47
CA ASN A 109 -1.73 1.15 14.76
C ASN A 109 -1.90 0.35 13.46
N SER A 110 -0.79 0.08 12.79
CA SER A 110 -0.71 -0.76 11.59
C SER A 110 -0.73 -2.25 11.92
N GLY A 111 -0.39 -2.63 13.17
CA GLY A 111 -0.23 -4.00 13.63
C GLY A 111 0.91 -4.73 12.95
N ASP A 112 1.20 -5.96 13.36
CA ASP A 112 2.40 -6.68 12.92
C ASP A 112 2.34 -7.11 11.45
N LEU A 113 3.50 -7.06 10.78
CA LEU A 113 3.70 -7.74 9.51
C LEU A 113 3.82 -9.25 9.75
N ASP A 114 3.56 -10.04 8.71
CA ASP A 114 3.85 -11.46 8.75
C ASP A 114 5.33 -11.70 9.11
N GLU A 115 5.60 -12.71 9.93
CA GLU A 115 6.95 -13.01 10.42
C GLU A 115 7.94 -13.19 9.28
N SER A 116 7.54 -13.86 8.19
CA SER A 116 8.42 -14.08 7.03
C SER A 116 8.80 -12.77 6.34
N VAL A 117 7.88 -11.80 6.28
CA VAL A 117 8.12 -10.46 5.72
C VAL A 117 9.00 -9.66 6.67
N ALA A 118 8.70 -9.70 7.97
CA ALA A 118 9.47 -9.00 8.99
C ALA A 118 10.93 -9.44 8.98
N THR A 119 11.18 -10.75 9.01
CA THR A 119 12.51 -11.37 8.93
C THR A 119 13.20 -11.02 7.62
N ALA A 120 12.50 -11.09 6.48
CA ALA A 120 13.07 -10.72 5.19
C ALA A 120 13.52 -9.25 5.16
N VAL A 121 12.77 -8.34 5.79
CA VAL A 121 13.13 -6.92 5.88
C VAL A 121 14.32 -6.68 6.80
N THR A 122 14.32 -7.28 8.01
CA THR A 122 15.35 -7.03 9.03
C THR A 122 16.69 -7.70 8.69
N GLU A 123 16.70 -8.99 8.35
CA GLU A 123 17.94 -9.73 8.09
C GLU A 123 18.67 -9.23 6.84
N ASN A 124 17.92 -8.67 5.88
CA ASN A 124 18.48 -8.18 4.63
C ASN A 124 18.66 -6.66 4.61
N ASP A 125 18.37 -5.95 5.71
CA ASP A 125 18.39 -4.48 5.79
C ASP A 125 17.65 -3.82 4.60
N VAL A 126 16.48 -4.36 4.25
CA VAL A 126 15.67 -3.83 3.13
C VAL A 126 14.95 -2.57 3.61
N VAL A 127 15.11 -1.49 2.84
CA VAL A 127 14.31 -0.27 3.00
C VAL A 127 12.91 -0.52 2.45
N ALA A 128 12.05 -1.10 3.28
CA ALA A 128 10.66 -1.38 2.95
C ALA A 128 9.79 -0.12 2.99
N ALA A 129 8.77 -0.10 2.14
CA ALA A 129 7.89 1.04 1.96
C ALA A 129 6.48 0.80 2.52
N ALA A 130 5.89 1.84 3.10
CA ALA A 130 4.45 1.92 3.37
C ALA A 130 3.83 3.04 2.52
N VAL A 131 2.65 2.78 1.98
CA VAL A 131 1.84 3.78 1.28
C VAL A 131 0.52 3.92 2.02
N LEU A 132 0.14 5.14 2.37
CA LEU A 132 -1.08 5.38 3.14
C LEU A 132 -1.79 6.66 2.72
N SER A 133 -3.12 6.66 2.80
CA SER A 133 -3.92 7.87 2.64
C SER A 133 -4.01 8.72 3.92
N GLY A 134 -2.94 8.69 4.71
CA GLY A 134 -2.77 9.43 5.95
C GLY A 134 -2.47 10.92 5.74
N ASN A 135 -2.01 11.58 6.80
CA ASN A 135 -1.53 12.97 6.79
C ASN A 135 -0.11 13.15 7.35
N ARG A 136 0.50 12.08 7.89
CA ARG A 136 1.85 12.07 8.44
C ARG A 136 2.55 10.77 8.04
N ASN A 137 3.84 10.85 7.76
CA ASN A 137 4.66 9.75 7.22
C ASN A 137 6.10 9.75 7.78
N PHE A 138 6.30 10.27 8.99
CA PHE A 138 7.61 10.22 9.63
C PHE A 138 8.07 8.77 9.88
N GLU A 139 9.38 8.52 9.83
CA GLU A 139 9.97 7.22 10.13
C GLU A 139 9.54 6.73 11.53
N GLY A 140 9.23 5.44 11.65
CA GLY A 140 8.72 4.84 12.89
C GLY A 140 7.28 5.22 13.27
N ARG A 141 6.64 6.20 12.60
CA ARG A 141 5.26 6.59 12.90
C ARG A 141 4.22 5.61 12.36
N VAL A 142 4.46 5.04 11.17
CA VAL A 142 3.51 4.14 10.48
C VAL A 142 3.70 2.71 10.94
N HIS A 143 4.92 2.19 10.86
CA HIS A 143 5.32 0.87 11.33
C HIS A 143 6.85 0.88 11.57
N PRO A 144 7.38 0.16 12.58
CA PRO A 144 8.82 0.15 12.89
C PRO A 144 9.68 -0.40 11.75
N LEU A 145 9.14 -1.34 10.95
CA LEU A 145 9.84 -1.97 9.83
C LEU A 145 9.71 -1.20 8.49
N THR A 146 9.04 -0.04 8.46
CA THR A 146 8.91 0.76 7.23
C THR A 146 9.65 2.09 7.39
N ARG A 147 10.85 2.12 6.82
CA ARG A 147 11.72 3.32 6.81
C ARG A 147 11.23 4.34 5.77
N ALA A 148 10.65 3.89 4.67
CA ALA A 148 10.08 4.73 3.63
C ALA A 148 8.55 4.77 3.75
N ASN A 149 7.96 5.94 4.05
CA ASN A 149 6.51 6.06 4.19
C ASN A 149 5.99 7.19 3.29
N TYR A 150 4.91 6.92 2.55
CA TYR A 150 4.43 7.82 1.51
C TYR A 150 2.95 8.11 1.64
N LEU A 151 2.62 9.40 1.60
CA LEU A 151 1.24 9.87 1.56
C LEU A 151 0.75 9.89 0.13
N ALA A 152 -0.39 9.23 -0.11
CA ALA A 152 -1.01 9.14 -1.42
C ALA A 152 -2.53 9.19 -1.31
N SER A 153 -3.22 9.56 -2.39
CA SER A 153 -4.69 9.47 -2.43
C SER A 153 -5.14 8.00 -2.37
N PRO A 154 -6.36 7.68 -1.88
CA PRO A 154 -6.87 6.31 -1.84
C PRO A 154 -6.73 5.52 -3.16
N PRO A 155 -6.99 6.08 -4.35
CA PRO A 155 -6.74 5.38 -5.62
C PRO A 155 -5.27 5.03 -5.85
N LEU A 156 -4.35 5.94 -5.48
CA LEU A 156 -2.91 5.70 -5.60
C LEU A 156 -2.43 4.66 -4.59
N VAL A 157 -3.01 4.59 -3.38
CA VAL A 157 -2.70 3.51 -2.42
C VAL A 157 -3.00 2.15 -3.06
N VAL A 158 -4.15 1.99 -3.72
CA VAL A 158 -4.50 0.75 -4.44
C VAL A 158 -3.51 0.49 -5.58
N ALA A 159 -3.17 1.51 -6.38
CA ALA A 159 -2.23 1.37 -7.49
C ALA A 159 -0.82 0.92 -7.02
N TYR A 160 -0.32 1.49 -5.93
CA TYR A 160 0.98 1.11 -5.37
C TYR A 160 0.96 -0.28 -4.71
N ALA A 161 -0.16 -0.68 -4.11
CA ALA A 161 -0.33 -2.05 -3.63
C ALA A 161 -0.26 -3.06 -4.78
N LEU A 162 -0.90 -2.76 -5.92
CA LEU A 162 -0.86 -3.59 -7.13
C LEU A 162 0.55 -3.64 -7.74
N ALA A 163 1.24 -2.50 -7.81
CA ALA A 163 2.61 -2.45 -8.31
C ALA A 163 3.61 -3.16 -7.36
N GLY A 164 3.34 -3.14 -6.06
CA GLY A 164 4.18 -3.75 -5.03
C GLY A 164 5.52 -3.05 -4.81
N THR A 165 5.71 -1.86 -5.35
CA THR A 165 6.94 -1.06 -5.18
C THR A 165 6.64 0.44 -5.30
N TYR A 166 7.40 1.25 -4.57
CA TYR A 166 7.36 2.70 -4.62
C TYR A 166 8.68 3.23 -5.20
N GLY A 167 8.67 3.65 -6.47
CA GLY A 167 9.81 4.26 -7.15
C GLY A 167 10.35 3.47 -8.36
N TYR A 168 10.59 4.19 -9.46
CA TYR A 168 11.16 3.81 -10.77
C TYR A 168 10.85 2.40 -11.29
N ALA A 169 9.57 2.12 -11.54
CA ALA A 169 9.19 1.13 -12.53
C ALA A 169 9.32 1.74 -13.94
N SER A 170 10.54 1.80 -14.50
CA SER A 170 10.68 1.93 -15.96
C SER A 170 10.24 0.65 -16.69
N HIS A 171 9.96 -0.45 -15.97
CA HIS A 171 9.71 -1.74 -16.62
C HIS A 171 8.56 -2.62 -16.10
N CYS A 172 7.83 -2.24 -15.05
CA CYS A 172 6.87 -3.18 -14.44
C CYS A 172 5.39 -2.77 -14.47
N LEU A 173 5.01 -1.78 -15.26
CA LEU A 173 3.60 -1.57 -15.61
C LEU A 173 3.51 -1.58 -17.14
N GLY A 174 3.00 -2.69 -17.69
CA GLY A 174 2.64 -2.76 -19.10
C GLY A 174 1.74 -1.57 -19.46
N SER A 175 2.14 -0.85 -20.50
CA SER A 175 1.59 0.41 -21.01
C SER A 175 1.97 1.68 -20.22
N GLU A 176 2.89 2.44 -20.82
CA GLU A 176 3.21 3.84 -20.51
C GLU A 176 1.93 4.70 -20.59
N SER A 177 1.28 5.02 -19.46
CA SER A 177 0.39 6.20 -19.42
C SER A 177 -0.15 6.64 -18.05
N MET A 178 -0.03 5.87 -16.95
CA MET A 178 -0.82 6.20 -15.73
C MET A 178 -0.11 6.97 -14.61
N VAL A 179 1.19 7.31 -14.69
CA VAL A 179 1.92 7.89 -13.53
C VAL A 179 2.64 9.21 -13.85
N LYS A 180 2.11 10.05 -14.75
CA LYS A 180 2.69 11.38 -15.00
C LYS A 180 2.00 12.56 -14.30
N HIS A 181 0.86 12.35 -13.64
CA HIS A 181 0.19 13.44 -12.93
C HIS A 181 -0.46 12.93 -11.65
N SER A 182 0.15 13.18 -10.48
CA SER A 182 -0.54 13.61 -9.24
C SER A 182 0.35 13.49 -8.00
N LEU A 183 0.56 14.64 -7.35
CA LEU A 183 0.59 14.83 -5.89
C LEU A 183 1.21 13.68 -5.07
N VAL A 184 2.51 13.51 -5.21
CA VAL A 184 3.32 12.83 -4.22
C VAL A 184 4.22 13.89 -3.62
N VAL A 185 4.05 14.18 -2.33
CA VAL A 185 4.96 15.05 -1.59
C VAL A 185 5.94 14.14 -0.86
N PRO A 186 7.15 13.89 -1.40
CA PRO A 186 8.24 13.41 -0.57
C PRO A 186 8.60 14.57 0.38
N VAL A 187 8.62 14.30 1.67
CA VAL A 187 9.26 15.20 2.65
C VAL A 187 10.70 14.74 2.82
#